data_AF-A0A967YUY3-F1
#
_entry.id   AF-A0A967YUY3-F1
#
_cell.length_a   1.000
_cell.length_b   1.000
_cell.length_c   1.000
_cell.angle_alpha   90.00
_cell.angle_beta   90.00
_cell.angle_gamma   90.00
#
_symmetry.space_group_name_H-M   'P 1'
#
loop_
_entity.id
_entity.type
_entity.pdbx_description
1 polymer ?
#
loop_
_entity_poly.entity_id
_entity_poly.type
_entity_poly.pdbx_seq_one_letter_code
_entity_poly.pdbx_strand_id
1 'polypeptide(L)'
;MRSRDKLDAFKNARSVRIGQRISSIQEFRAILEYERARVDRNNHEFSLLIFKLNLSEHNKNGVHKSSLEAIAASRVRYTDIIGWFDEHDLGILLPYTPADGAWKLAVDICQLANLPMNFSACEVYTYPSEIYHYEK
;
A
#
# COMPACT_ATOMS: atom_id res chain seq x y z
N MET A 1 40.96 16.45 -4.38
CA MET A 1 40.07 17.64 -4.38
C MET A 1 39.27 17.58 -5.69
N ARG A 2 37.95 17.36 -5.78
CA ARG A 2 36.84 17.22 -4.84
C ARG A 2 35.86 16.18 -5.42
N SER A 3 35.66 15.08 -4.70
CA SER A 3 34.62 14.07 -4.92
C SER A 3 33.23 14.55 -4.43
N ARG A 4 32.85 15.81 -4.72
CA ARG A 4 31.60 16.41 -4.23
C ARG A 4 30.50 16.52 -5.30
N ASP A 5 30.87 16.63 -6.57
CA ASP A 5 29.90 16.94 -7.64
C ASP A 5 28.91 15.79 -7.92
N LYS A 6 29.31 14.53 -7.67
CA LYS A 6 28.40 13.38 -7.85
C LYS A 6 27.39 13.21 -6.71
N LEU A 7 27.67 13.75 -5.52
CA LEU A 7 26.78 13.64 -4.35
C LEU A 7 25.71 14.72 -4.33
N ASP A 8 25.98 15.89 -4.91
CA ASP A 8 25.00 16.97 -4.97
C ASP A 8 23.95 16.78 -6.08
N ALA A 9 24.25 15.94 -7.09
CA ALA A 9 23.28 15.47 -8.08
C ALA A 9 22.15 14.61 -7.47
N PHE A 10 22.41 13.91 -6.36
CA PHE A 10 21.39 13.12 -5.65
C PHE A 10 20.45 13.98 -4.78
N LYS A 11 20.82 15.21 -4.45
CA LYS A 11 20.07 16.06 -3.51
C LYS A 11 18.98 16.91 -4.16
N ASN A 12 19.07 17.15 -5.48
CA ASN A 12 18.20 18.09 -6.18
C ASN A 12 17.22 17.46 -7.17
N ALA A 13 17.09 16.13 -7.19
CA ALA A 13 15.94 15.51 -7.80
C ALA A 13 14.73 15.69 -6.86
N ARG A 14 14.07 16.85 -6.94
CA ARG A 14 12.66 16.98 -6.58
C ARG A 14 11.89 16.15 -7.61
N SER A 15 12.01 14.83 -7.45
CA SER A 15 11.42 13.81 -8.30
C SER A 15 9.91 13.95 -8.13
N VAL A 16 9.28 14.55 -9.12
CA VAL A 16 7.91 14.18 -9.47
C VAL A 16 7.96 12.66 -9.60
N ARG A 17 7.37 11.94 -8.64
CA ARG A 17 7.43 10.48 -8.58
C ARG A 17 6.87 9.93 -9.89
N ILE A 18 7.74 9.47 -10.78
CA ILE A 18 7.37 8.71 -11.98
C ILE A 18 6.61 7.50 -11.44
N GLY A 19 5.30 7.50 -11.71
CA GLY A 19 4.28 6.87 -10.87
C GLY A 19 4.56 5.41 -10.55
N GLN A 20 4.31 5.04 -9.30
CA GLN A 20 4.06 3.64 -8.96
C GLN A 20 2.99 3.11 -9.92
N ARG A 21 3.36 2.12 -10.75
CA ARG A 21 2.41 1.50 -11.69
C ARG A 21 1.37 0.74 -10.88
N ILE A 22 0.09 1.04 -11.11
CA ILE A 22 -1.00 0.26 -10.53
C ILE A 22 -1.04 -1.10 -11.21
N SER A 23 -0.82 -2.16 -10.43
CA SER A 23 -0.84 -3.54 -10.92
C SER A 23 -2.27 -4.00 -11.21
N SER A 24 -2.45 -4.79 -12.27
CA SER A 24 -3.73 -5.46 -12.53
C SER A 24 -4.06 -6.46 -11.42
N ILE A 25 -5.30 -7.00 -11.41
CA ILE A 25 -5.71 -8.01 -10.42
C ILE A 25 -4.79 -9.24 -10.46
N GLN A 26 -4.48 -9.72 -11.65
CA GLN A 26 -3.64 -10.91 -11.83
C GLN A 26 -2.19 -10.63 -11.40
N GLU A 27 -1.65 -9.46 -11.76
CA GLU A 27 -0.30 -9.03 -11.36
C GLU A 27 -0.20 -8.87 -9.84
N PHE A 28 -1.17 -8.18 -9.22
CA PHE A 28 -1.16 -7.92 -7.78
C PHE A 28 -1.28 -9.20 -6.96
N ARG A 29 -2.16 -10.13 -7.36
CA ARG A 29 -2.28 -11.45 -6.71
C ARG A 29 -1.00 -12.26 -6.83
N ALA A 30 -0.37 -12.28 -8.01
CA ALA A 30 0.91 -12.99 -8.19
C ALA A 30 2.02 -12.41 -7.31
N ILE A 31 2.08 -11.08 -7.16
CA ILE A 31 3.02 -10.39 -6.27
C ILE A 31 2.73 -10.73 -4.80
N LEU A 32 1.47 -10.71 -4.37
CA LEU A 32 1.08 -11.03 -2.99
C LEU A 32 1.49 -12.46 -2.61
N GLU A 33 1.25 -13.42 -3.51
CA GLU A 33 1.67 -14.81 -3.32
C GLU A 33 3.20 -14.96 -3.23
N TYR A 34 3.93 -14.22 -4.06
CA TYR A 34 5.38 -14.20 -4.02
C TYR A 34 5.92 -13.61 -2.70
N GLU A 35 5.31 -12.53 -2.20
CA GLU A 35 5.72 -11.92 -0.93
C GLU A 35 5.40 -12.81 0.27
N ARG A 36 4.27 -13.54 0.24
CA ARG A 36 3.98 -14.61 1.21
C ARG A 36 5.08 -15.66 1.24
N ALA A 37 5.48 -16.19 0.08
CA ALA A 37 6.56 -17.16 -0.03
C ALA A 37 7.95 -16.60 0.34
N ARG A 38 8.13 -15.26 0.36
CA ARG A 38 9.35 -14.61 0.89
C ARG A 38 9.33 -14.54 2.40
N VAL A 39 8.22 -14.12 3.00
CA VAL A 39 8.03 -14.12 4.46
C VAL A 39 8.28 -15.49 5.04
N ASP A 40 7.68 -16.53 4.46
CA ASP A 40 7.80 -17.92 4.93
C ASP A 40 9.26 -18.41 4.97
N ARG A 41 10.15 -17.80 4.18
CA ARG A 41 11.58 -18.16 4.11
C ARG A 41 12.48 -17.27 4.96
N ASN A 42 12.10 -16.01 5.15
CA ASN A 42 13.00 -14.98 5.67
C ASN A 42 12.59 -14.45 7.06
N ASN A 43 11.49 -14.95 7.62
CA ASN A 43 11.00 -14.60 8.97
C ASN A 43 10.87 -13.08 9.19
N HIS A 44 10.38 -12.37 8.18
CA HIS A 44 9.90 -10.99 8.30
C HIS A 44 8.38 -10.96 8.18
N GLU A 45 7.77 -9.79 8.34
CA GLU A 45 6.33 -9.61 8.13
C GLU A 45 6.05 -8.72 6.90
N PHE A 46 4.82 -8.73 6.41
CA PHE A 46 4.27 -7.71 5.54
C PHE A 46 2.85 -7.34 5.99
N SER A 47 2.38 -6.18 5.58
CA SER A 47 0.97 -5.81 5.74
C SER A 47 0.30 -5.54 4.40
N LEU A 48 -1.01 -5.77 4.33
CA LEU A 48 -1.86 -5.54 3.17
C LEU A 48 -3.02 -4.64 3.57
N LEU A 49 -3.15 -3.50 2.90
CA LEU A 49 -4.30 -2.60 3.02
C LEU A 49 -5.26 -2.89 1.87
N ILE A 50 -6.55 -3.01 2.16
CA ILE A 50 -7.61 -3.14 1.15
C ILE A 50 -8.57 -1.97 1.31
N PHE A 51 -8.65 -1.10 0.30
CA PHE A 51 -9.61 -0.02 0.24
C PHE A 51 -10.79 -0.42 -0.63
N LYS A 52 -11.98 -0.45 -0.03
CA LYS A 52 -13.22 -0.83 -0.70
C LYS A 52 -13.86 0.38 -1.36
N LEU A 53 -13.89 0.40 -2.68
CA LEU A 53 -14.59 1.44 -3.42
C LEU A 53 -16.04 1.00 -3.59
N ASN A 54 -16.94 1.56 -2.78
CA ASN A 54 -18.37 1.42 -3.01
C ASN A 54 -18.76 2.15 -4.30
N LEU A 55 -18.66 1.47 -5.45
CA LEU A 55 -19.06 1.97 -6.77
C LEU A 55 -20.58 1.88 -6.95
N SER A 56 -21.38 2.24 -5.95
CA SER A 56 -22.81 2.41 -6.20
C SER A 56 -22.97 3.58 -7.17
N GLU A 57 -23.57 3.32 -8.34
CA GLU A 57 -23.73 4.28 -9.46
C GLU A 57 -24.44 5.59 -9.04
N HIS A 58 -25.05 5.62 -7.86
CA HIS A 58 -25.75 6.77 -7.29
C HIS A 58 -24.91 7.64 -6.37
N ASN A 59 -23.67 7.25 -6.02
CA ASN A 59 -22.85 8.03 -5.10
C ASN A 59 -21.98 9.05 -5.85
N LYS A 60 -22.60 10.15 -6.29
CA LYS A 60 -21.93 11.29 -6.95
C LYS A 60 -20.84 11.96 -6.09
N ASN A 61 -20.76 11.61 -4.80
CA ASN A 61 -19.77 12.10 -3.84
C ASN A 61 -18.72 11.05 -3.46
N GLY A 62 -18.73 9.87 -4.09
CA GLY A 62 -17.73 8.82 -3.85
C GLY A 62 -16.34 9.22 -4.38
N VAL A 63 -15.29 8.69 -3.75
CA VAL A 63 -13.91 8.91 -4.21
C VAL A 63 -13.72 8.22 -5.56
N HIS A 64 -13.31 8.99 -6.58
CA HIS A 64 -12.97 8.44 -7.88
C HIS A 64 -11.75 7.51 -7.78
N LYS A 65 -11.79 6.37 -8.49
CA LYS A 65 -10.68 5.39 -8.57
C LYS A 65 -9.32 6.06 -8.77
N SER A 66 -9.23 6.94 -9.77
CA SER A 66 -8.00 7.67 -10.12
C SER A 66 -7.50 8.62 -9.02
N SER A 67 -8.40 9.18 -8.21
CA SER A 67 -8.02 10.04 -7.09
C SER A 67 -7.41 9.23 -5.95
N LEU A 68 -8.01 8.08 -5.62
CA LEU A 68 -7.45 7.19 -4.60
C LEU A 68 -6.10 6.61 -5.03
N GLU A 69 -5.97 6.19 -6.30
CA GLU A 69 -4.70 5.74 -6.87
C GLU A 69 -3.60 6.80 -6.75
N ALA A 70 -3.90 8.05 -7.10
CA ALA A 70 -2.94 9.16 -7.01
C ALA A 70 -2.54 9.48 -5.56
N ILE A 71 -3.51 9.48 -4.64
CA ILE A 71 -3.26 9.68 -3.20
C ILE A 71 -2.38 8.55 -2.68
N ALA A 72 -2.74 7.29 -2.93
CA ALA A 72 -1.95 6.13 -2.52
C ALA A 72 -0.51 6.22 -3.05
N ALA A 73 -0.32 6.48 -4.36
CA ALA A 73 0.99 6.61 -4.99
C ALA A 73 1.85 7.74 -4.37
N SER A 74 1.22 8.79 -3.85
CA SER A 74 1.91 9.90 -3.18
C SER A 74 2.39 9.55 -1.75
N ARG A 75 1.78 8.55 -1.10
CA ARG A 75 2.04 8.20 0.31
C ARG A 75 2.96 7.00 0.48
N VAL A 76 2.91 6.04 -0.45
CA VAL A 76 3.69 4.80 -0.35
C VAL A 76 5.19 5.02 -0.63
N ARG A 77 6.03 4.09 -0.19
CA ARG A 77 7.47 4.02 -0.52
C ARG A 77 7.70 3.40 -1.90
N TYR A 78 8.95 3.34 -2.33
CA TYR A 78 9.32 2.72 -3.61
C TYR A 78 9.08 1.20 -3.62
N THR A 79 9.29 0.55 -2.47
CA THR A 79 9.15 -0.90 -2.27
C THR A 79 7.71 -1.37 -2.12
N ASP A 80 6.81 -0.43 -1.80
CA ASP A 80 5.40 -0.71 -1.60
C ASP A 80 4.72 -0.85 -2.96
N ILE A 81 3.74 -1.74 -3.04
CA ILE A 81 3.12 -2.10 -4.31
C ILE A 81 1.64 -1.77 -4.24
N ILE A 82 1.14 -1.05 -5.25
CA ILE A 82 -0.27 -0.71 -5.39
C ILE A 82 -0.84 -1.54 -6.55
N GLY A 83 -2.02 -2.12 -6.34
CA GLY A 83 -2.72 -2.85 -7.39
C GLY A 83 -4.17 -3.11 -7.04
N TRP A 84 -4.93 -3.60 -8.02
CA TRP A 84 -6.31 -4.01 -7.79
C TRP A 84 -6.33 -5.39 -7.12
N PHE A 85 -7.01 -5.52 -5.98
CA PHE A 85 -7.23 -6.81 -5.31
C PHE A 85 -8.43 -7.55 -5.93
N ASP A 86 -9.45 -6.77 -6.29
CA ASP A 86 -10.64 -7.17 -7.05
C ASP A 86 -11.15 -5.99 -7.91
N GLU A 87 -12.28 -6.15 -8.61
CA GLU A 87 -12.85 -5.13 -9.50
C GLU A 87 -13.08 -3.76 -8.84
N HIS A 88 -13.31 -3.77 -7.52
CA HIS A 88 -13.70 -2.59 -6.73
C HIS A 88 -12.79 -2.34 -5.52
N ASP A 89 -11.74 -3.14 -5.37
CA ASP A 89 -10.90 -3.11 -4.18
C ASP A 89 -9.47 -2.76 -4.56
N LEU A 90 -8.97 -1.63 -4.05
CA LEU A 90 -7.59 -1.21 -4.24
C LEU A 90 -6.73 -1.78 -3.10
N GLY A 91 -5.76 -2.60 -3.46
CA GLY A 91 -4.78 -3.17 -2.55
C GLY A 91 -3.48 -2.36 -2.49
N ILE A 92 -2.91 -2.26 -1.29
CA ILE A 92 -1.54 -1.78 -1.07
C ILE A 92 -0.78 -2.82 -0.25
N LEU A 93 0.24 -3.42 -0.86
CA LEU A 93 1.16 -4.35 -0.20
C LEU A 93 2.34 -3.58 0.37
N LEU A 94 2.62 -3.79 1.65
CA LEU A 94 3.66 -3.14 2.44
C LEU A 94 4.67 -4.17 2.95
N PRO A 95 5.71 -4.51 2.16
CA PRO A 95 6.79 -5.37 2.62
C PRO A 95 7.46 -4.82 3.89
N TYR A 96 7.90 -5.71 4.80
CA TYR A 96 8.63 -5.36 6.02
C TYR A 96 7.92 -4.33 6.90
N THR A 97 6.59 -4.36 6.93
CA THR A 97 5.78 -3.37 7.63
C THR A 97 4.82 -4.05 8.62
N PRO A 98 4.98 -3.82 9.94
CA PRO A 98 4.03 -4.28 10.94
C PRO A 98 2.68 -3.59 10.83
N ALA A 99 1.67 -4.16 11.49
CA ALA A 99 0.32 -3.62 11.60
C ALA A 99 0.30 -2.13 11.99
N ASP A 100 1.11 -1.71 12.97
CA ASP A 100 1.19 -0.31 13.42
C ASP A 100 1.61 0.66 12.30
N GLY A 101 2.56 0.23 11.44
CA GLY A 101 2.99 1.02 10.29
C GLY A 101 1.91 1.08 9.21
N ALA A 102 1.23 -0.04 9.00
CA ALA A 102 0.14 -0.18 8.05
C ALA A 102 -1.07 0.70 8.41
N TRP A 103 -1.48 0.70 9.68
CA TRP A 103 -2.57 1.54 10.18
C TRP A 103 -2.29 3.03 10.05
N LYS A 104 -1.04 3.46 10.30
CA LYS A 104 -0.65 4.87 10.07
C LYS A 104 -0.84 5.29 8.62
N LEU A 105 -0.41 4.45 7.67
CA LEU A 105 -0.61 4.71 6.25
C LEU A 105 -2.10 4.71 5.87
N ALA A 106 -2.87 3.75 6.39
CA ALA A 106 -4.31 3.66 6.15
C ALA A 106 -5.04 4.94 6.61
N VAL A 107 -4.74 5.41 7.82
CA VAL A 107 -5.29 6.67 8.37
C VAL A 107 -4.95 7.85 7.46
N ASP A 108 -3.68 8.00 7.09
CA ASP A 108 -3.22 9.10 6.24
C ASP A 108 -3.95 9.11 4.88
N ILE A 109 -4.08 7.95 4.23
CA ILE A 109 -4.76 7.83 2.93
C ILE A 109 -6.25 8.13 3.08
N CYS A 110 -6.92 7.57 4.09
CA CYS A 110 -8.34 7.84 4.34
C CYS A 110 -8.61 9.32 4.59
N GLN A 111 -7.76 10.00 5.37
CA GLN A 111 -7.88 11.44 5.61
C GLN A 111 -7.74 12.26 4.33
N LEU A 112 -6.72 11.97 3.51
CA LEU A 112 -6.49 12.68 2.24
C LEU A 112 -7.57 12.40 1.19
N ALA A 113 -8.11 11.18 1.20
CA ALA A 113 -9.17 10.76 0.29
C ALA A 113 -10.57 11.11 0.82
N ASN A 114 -10.70 11.67 2.03
CA ASN A 114 -11.97 11.94 2.70
C ASN A 114 -12.86 10.68 2.82
N LEU A 115 -12.24 9.53 3.12
CA LEU A 115 -12.90 8.25 3.37
C LEU A 115 -13.18 8.08 4.87
N PRO A 116 -14.28 7.42 5.25
CA PRO A 116 -14.52 7.09 6.65
C PRO A 116 -13.51 6.05 7.14
N MET A 117 -12.98 6.21 8.36
CA MET A 117 -12.11 5.21 8.99
C MET A 117 -12.95 4.10 9.62
N ASN A 118 -13.44 3.17 8.80
CA ASN A 118 -14.13 1.97 9.24
C ASN A 118 -13.84 0.77 8.30
N PHE A 119 -14.19 -0.43 8.75
CA PHE A 119 -13.99 -1.67 7.98
C PHE A 119 -14.76 -1.74 6.65
N SER A 120 -15.74 -0.85 6.44
CA SER A 120 -16.44 -0.75 5.16
C SER A 120 -15.65 0.01 4.10
N ALA A 121 -14.62 0.78 4.50
CA ALA A 121 -13.80 1.59 3.60
C ALA A 121 -12.34 1.13 3.54
N CYS A 122 -11.77 0.64 4.64
CA CYS A 122 -10.39 0.16 4.69
C CYS A 122 -10.23 -1.01 5.66
N GLU A 123 -9.57 -2.07 5.20
CA GLU A 123 -9.15 -3.22 6.00
C GLU A 123 -7.64 -3.34 6.00
N VAL A 124 -7.06 -3.77 7.12
CA VAL A 124 -5.62 -3.98 7.28
C VAL A 124 -5.39 -5.42 7.72
N TYR A 125 -4.53 -6.12 6.99
CA TYR A 125 -4.08 -7.47 7.27
C TYR A 125 -2.57 -7.47 7.46
N THR A 126 -2.05 -8.35 8.32
CA THR A 126 -0.60 -8.56 8.51
C THR A 126 -0.28 -10.04 8.43
N TYR A 127 0.83 -10.37 7.76
CA TYR A 127 1.31 -11.74 7.57
C TYR A 127 2.79 -11.87 8.01
N PRO A 128 3.15 -12.91 8.79
CA PRO A 128 2.22 -13.87 9.37
C PRO A 128 1.28 -13.17 10.35
N SER A 129 -0.01 -13.52 10.32
CA SER A 129 -0.92 -13.05 11.36
C SER A 129 -0.40 -13.58 12.68
N GLU A 130 -0.29 -12.75 13.72
CA GLU A 130 0.10 -13.24 15.06
C GLU A 130 -0.87 -14.36 15.48
N ILE A 131 -0.48 -15.61 15.23
CA ILE A 131 -1.01 -16.75 15.96
C ILE A 131 -0.22 -16.69 17.25
N TYR A 132 -0.81 -16.11 18.29
CA TYR A 132 -0.28 -16.26 19.65
C TYR A 132 -0.21 -17.77 19.95
N HIS A 133 0.96 -18.37 19.76
CA HIS A 133 1.26 -19.66 20.36
C HIS A 133 1.47 -19.41 21.85
N TYR A 134 0.43 -19.67 22.62
CA TYR A 134 0.53 -19.83 24.07
C TYR A 134 1.35 -21.11 24.30
N GLU A 135 2.67 -20.98 24.46
CA GLU A 135 3.49 -22.07 25.00
C GLU A 135 3.19 -22.22 26.50
N LYS A 136 3.12 -23.49 26.93
CA LYS A 136 2.62 -23.98 28.22
C LYS A 136 3.46 -23.55 29.43
#